data_AF-A0A1T4YGY9-F1
#
_entry.id   AF-A0A1T4YGY9-F1
#
_cell.length_a   1.000
_cell.length_b   1.000
_cell.length_c   1.000
_cell.angle_alpha   90.00
_cell.angle_beta   90.00
_cell.angle_gamma   90.00
#
_symmetry.space_group_name_H-M   'P 1'
#
loop_
_entity.id
_entity.type
_entity.pdbx_description
1 polymer ?
#
loop_
_entity_poly.entity_id
_entity_poly.type
_entity_poly.pdbx_seq_one_letter_code
_entity_poly.pdbx_strand_id
1 'polypeptide(L)'
;MFQVLWVLGFLVGTTTHTADLILGGVNAYSGFPLGVRLFWVTLTVLDPVTAALIIFRRRSGIVLGSAVIIADIAVNWTVFAMVGGLSLFGVLSQSLFAVLIVVTARPLWIWFGRPSTRQRAHQNREGMVS
;
A
#
# COMPACT_ATOMS: atom_id res chain seq x y z
N MET A 1 0.80 -15.03 -4.25
CA MET A 1 0.78 -14.20 -5.48
C MET A 1 0.31 -12.77 -5.20
N PHE A 2 -0.95 -12.53 -4.78
CA PHE A 2 -1.45 -11.17 -4.54
C PHE A 2 -0.68 -10.37 -3.48
N GLN A 3 -0.21 -11.02 -2.41
CA GLN A 3 0.62 -10.39 -1.38
C GLN A 3 1.89 -9.71 -1.95
N VAL A 4 2.55 -10.34 -2.93
CA VAL A 4 3.75 -9.79 -3.56
C VAL A 4 3.42 -8.55 -4.38
N LEU A 5 2.28 -8.57 -5.09
CA LEU A 5 1.83 -7.42 -5.88
C LEU A 5 1.53 -6.20 -5.00
N TRP A 6 0.91 -6.41 -3.83
CA TRP A 6 0.71 -5.35 -2.84
C TRP A 6 2.04 -4.77 -2.37
N VAL A 7 2.97 -5.63 -1.93
CA VAL A 7 4.28 -5.21 -1.43
C VAL A 7 5.05 -4.42 -2.50
N LEU A 8 5.13 -4.95 -3.73
CA LEU A 8 5.83 -4.27 -4.82
C LEU A 8 5.21 -2.91 -5.14
N GLY A 9 3.87 -2.80 -5.19
CA GLY A 9 3.21 -1.53 -5.46
C GLY A 9 3.52 -0.46 -4.41
N PHE A 10 3.44 -0.80 -3.12
CA PHE A 10 3.81 0.13 -2.04
C PHE A 10 5.29 0.48 -2.04
N LEU A 11 6.18 -0.47 -2.33
CA LEU A 11 7.62 -0.17 -2.43
C LEU A 11 7.97 0.72 -3.63
N VAL A 12 7.26 0.58 -4.76
CA VAL A 12 7.41 1.47 -5.91
C VAL A 12 6.94 2.90 -5.57
N GLY A 13 5.79 3.03 -4.89
CA GLY A 13 5.32 4.33 -4.37
C GLY A 13 6.35 4.99 -3.45
N THR A 14 6.84 4.24 -2.45
CA THR A 14 7.91 4.67 -1.55
C THR A 14 9.15 5.15 -2.32
N THR A 15 9.61 4.35 -3.29
CA THR A 15 10.84 4.64 -4.04
C THR A 15 10.68 5.90 -4.87
N THR A 16 9.51 6.13 -5.45
CA THR A 16 9.20 7.33 -6.24
C THR A 16 9.28 8.57 -5.36
N HIS A 17 8.55 8.60 -4.24
CA HIS A 17 8.58 9.75 -3.33
C HIS A 17 9.95 9.97 -2.69
N THR A 18 10.66 8.88 -2.36
CA THR A 18 12.02 8.97 -1.82
C THR A 18 13.00 9.50 -2.86
N ALA A 19 12.90 9.07 -4.11
CA ALA A 19 13.72 9.59 -5.21
C ALA A 19 13.44 11.09 -5.45
N ASP A 20 12.17 11.51 -5.44
CA ASP A 20 11.81 12.92 -5.56
C ASP A 20 12.44 13.76 -4.44
N LEU A 21 12.39 13.27 -3.19
CA LEU A 21 12.98 13.95 -2.04
C LEU A 21 14.51 13.98 -2.08
N ILE A 22 15.16 12.91 -2.56
CA ILE A 22 16.61 12.85 -2.72
C ILE A 22 17.08 13.81 -3.83
N LEU A 23 16.35 13.86 -4.96
CA LEU A 23 16.72 14.67 -6.13
C LEU A 23 16.33 16.15 -5.98
N GLY A 24 15.18 16.43 -5.36
CA GLY A 24 14.64 17.77 -5.18
C GLY A 24 14.90 18.40 -3.81
N GLY A 25 15.42 17.63 -2.84
CA GLY A 25 15.64 18.08 -1.46
C GLY A 25 14.36 18.51 -0.74
N VAL A 26 14.49 19.39 0.27
CA VAL A 26 13.33 19.99 0.99
C VAL A 26 12.36 20.76 0.07
N ASN A 27 12.80 21.09 -1.15
CA ASN A 27 12.00 21.78 -2.16
C ASN A 27 11.36 20.85 -3.20
N ALA A 28 11.50 19.52 -3.09
CA ALA A 28 10.98 18.56 -4.07
C ALA A 28 9.50 18.81 -4.43
N TYR A 29 8.71 19.26 -3.45
CA TYR A 29 7.29 19.54 -3.64
C TYR A 29 6.92 21.02 -3.48
N SER A 30 7.86 21.96 -3.59
CA SER A 30 7.60 23.39 -3.35
C SER A 30 6.57 24.02 -4.27
N GLY A 31 6.32 23.42 -5.44
CA GLY A 31 5.26 23.82 -6.37
C GLY A 31 3.85 23.36 -5.98
N PHE A 32 3.69 22.58 -4.90
CA PHE A 32 2.41 21.99 -4.51
C PHE A 32 1.90 22.53 -3.16
N PRO A 33 0.57 22.48 -2.92
CA PRO A 33 -0.02 22.91 -1.64
C PRO A 33 0.59 22.16 -0.45
N LEU A 34 0.82 22.85 0.68
CA LEU A 34 1.50 22.29 1.85
C LEU A 34 0.94 20.94 2.32
N GLY A 35 -0.38 20.79 2.34
CA GLY A 35 -1.03 19.54 2.72
C GLY A 35 -0.65 18.35 1.83
N VAL A 36 -0.54 18.58 0.51
CA VAL A 36 -0.11 17.56 -0.47
C VAL A 36 1.35 17.17 -0.23
N ARG A 37 2.22 18.15 0.03
CA ARG A 37 3.64 17.92 0.32
C ARG A 37 3.81 17.02 1.55
N LEU A 38 3.12 17.36 2.64
CA LEU A 38 3.16 16.59 3.87
C LEU A 38 2.63 15.18 3.63
N PHE A 39 1.53 15.05 2.89
CA PHE A 39 0.97 13.75 2.54
C PHE A 39 1.97 12.86 1.78
N TRP A 40 2.58 13.35 0.69
CA TRP A 40 3.58 12.57 -0.06
C TRP A 40 4.81 12.20 0.79
N VAL A 41 5.25 13.08 1.69
CA VAL A 41 6.31 12.73 2.65
C VAL A 41 5.84 11.60 3.57
N THR A 42 4.61 11.64 4.09
CA THR A 42 4.11 10.56 4.96
C THR A 42 4.02 9.20 4.24
N LEU A 43 3.81 9.17 2.92
CA LEU A 43 3.80 7.92 2.15
C LEU A 43 5.14 7.18 2.21
N THR A 44 6.27 7.88 2.34
CA THR A 44 7.59 7.26 2.52
C THR A 44 7.69 6.39 3.79
N VAL A 45 6.77 6.59 4.74
CA VAL A 45 6.67 5.80 5.98
C VAL A 45 5.48 4.84 5.94
N LEU A 46 4.31 5.32 5.49
CA LEU A 46 3.09 4.52 5.46
C LEU A 46 3.19 3.32 4.50
N ASP A 47 3.85 3.50 3.36
CA ASP A 47 4.00 2.44 2.36
C ASP A 47 4.90 1.29 2.86
N PRO A 48 6.11 1.53 3.43
CA PRO A 48 6.90 0.46 4.03
C PRO A 48 6.23 -0.22 5.22
N VAL A 49 5.52 0.54 6.06
CA VAL A 49 4.75 -0.02 7.17
C VAL A 49 3.65 -0.94 6.64
N THR A 50 2.92 -0.52 5.61
CA THR A 50 1.91 -1.34 4.94
C THR A 50 2.54 -2.60 4.35
N ALA A 51 3.63 -2.46 3.60
CA ALA A 51 4.36 -3.58 3.02
C ALA A 51 4.81 -4.58 4.11
N ALA A 52 5.37 -4.10 5.22
CA ALA A 52 5.78 -4.94 6.34
C ALA A 52 4.58 -5.68 6.96
N LEU A 53 3.47 -5.00 7.24
CA LEU A 53 2.26 -5.62 7.77
C LEU A 53 1.72 -6.71 6.83
N ILE A 54 1.74 -6.46 5.52
CA ILE A 54 1.35 -7.43 4.49
C ILE A 54 2.32 -8.62 4.45
N ILE A 55 3.63 -8.40 4.54
CA ILE A 55 4.67 -9.46 4.64
C ILE A 55 4.40 -10.37 5.85
N PHE A 56 4.11 -9.77 7.00
CA PHE A 56 3.79 -10.49 8.24
C PHE A 56 2.34 -11.02 8.28
N ARG A 57 1.60 -10.95 7.16
CA ARG A 57 0.23 -11.46 7.01
C ARG A 57 -0.75 -10.91 8.05
N ARG A 58 -0.55 -9.65 8.46
CA ARG A 58 -1.43 -8.95 9.41
C ARG A 58 -2.60 -8.33 8.65
N ARG A 59 -3.83 -8.60 9.12
CA ARG A 59 -5.05 -7.99 8.56
C ARG A 59 -5.05 -6.47 8.62
N SER A 60 -4.38 -5.89 9.62
CA SER A 60 -4.15 -4.44 9.70
C SER A 60 -3.44 -3.88 8.47
N GLY A 61 -2.55 -4.65 7.83
CA GLY A 61 -1.91 -4.24 6.58
C GLY A 61 -2.87 -4.12 5.41
N ILE A 62 -3.94 -4.93 5.38
CA ILE A 62 -4.98 -4.84 4.35
C ILE A 62 -5.79 -3.56 4.55
N VAL A 63 -6.21 -3.29 5.80
CA VAL A 63 -6.96 -2.07 6.12
C VAL A 63 -6.13 -0.82 5.83
N LEU A 64 -4.89 -0.78 6.33
CA LEU A 64 -3.99 0.35 6.13
C LEU A 64 -3.70 0.56 4.64
N GLY A 65 -3.36 -0.50 3.91
CA GLY A 65 -3.06 -0.39 2.48
C GLY A 65 -4.26 0.08 1.66
N SER A 66 -5.47 -0.39 1.97
CA SER A 66 -6.69 0.15 1.34
C SER A 66 -6.93 1.62 1.66
N ALA A 67 -6.72 2.05 2.90
CA ALA A 67 -6.86 3.45 3.27
C ALA A 67 -5.83 4.35 2.57
N VAL A 68 -4.57 3.91 2.53
CA VAL A 68 -3.47 4.63 1.89
C VAL A 68 -3.74 4.80 0.40
N ILE A 69 -4.07 3.73 -0.33
CA ILE A 69 -4.27 3.85 -1.79
C ILE A 69 -5.49 4.71 -2.13
N ILE A 70 -6.56 4.67 -1.33
CA ILE A 70 -7.75 5.52 -1.54
C ILE A 70 -7.40 7.00 -1.33
N ALA A 71 -6.66 7.32 -0.27
CA ALA A 71 -6.20 8.68 -0.02
C ALA A 71 -5.27 9.16 -1.14
N ASP A 72 -4.34 8.31 -1.57
CA ASP A 72 -3.36 8.64 -2.60
C ASP A 72 -4.03 8.96 -3.95
N ILE A 73 -4.92 8.08 -4.44
CA ILE A 73 -5.64 8.37 -5.69
C ILE A 73 -6.48 9.65 -5.59
N ALA A 74 -7.12 9.92 -4.45
CA ALA A 74 -7.95 11.10 -4.27
C ALA A 74 -7.11 12.39 -4.31
N VAL A 75 -5.97 12.42 -3.61
CA VAL A 75 -5.04 13.54 -3.61
C VAL A 75 -4.45 13.73 -5.01
N ASN A 76 -3.93 12.67 -5.62
CA ASN A 76 -3.22 12.77 -6.89
C ASN A 76 -4.16 13.11 -8.06
N TRP A 77 -5.40 12.61 -8.09
CA TRP A 77 -6.39 13.05 -9.08
C TRP A 77 -6.80 14.51 -8.87
N THR A 78 -6.96 14.96 -7.62
CA THR A 78 -7.28 16.36 -7.31
C THR A 78 -6.16 17.29 -7.77
N VAL A 79 -4.90 16.93 -7.47
CA VAL A 79 -3.72 17.69 -7.92
C VAL A 79 -3.63 17.69 -9.44
N PHE A 80 -3.82 16.53 -10.10
CA PHE A 80 -3.80 16.45 -11.56
C PHE A 80 -4.84 17.37 -12.22
N ALA A 81 -6.06 17.40 -11.68
CA ALA A 81 -7.16 18.20 -12.24
C ALA A 81 -7.05 19.70 -11.93
N MET A 82 -6.59 20.07 -10.73
CA MET A 82 -6.66 21.45 -10.22
C MET A 82 -5.34 22.21 -10.27
N VAL A 83 -4.21 21.50 -10.18
CA VAL A 83 -2.86 22.09 -10.10
C VAL A 83 -2.02 21.73 -11.33
N GLY A 84 -2.19 20.51 -11.87
CA GLY A 84 -1.37 19.97 -12.94
C GLY A 84 0.01 19.52 -12.47
N GLY A 85 0.93 19.29 -13.41
CA GLY A 85 2.32 18.89 -13.13
C GLY A 85 2.53 17.40 -12.82
N LEU A 86 1.46 16.63 -12.63
CA LEU A 86 1.53 15.17 -12.52
C LEU A 86 1.43 14.50 -13.90
N SER A 87 2.14 13.39 -14.08
CA SER A 87 2.07 12.62 -15.33
C SER A 87 0.77 11.81 -15.41
N LEU A 88 0.15 11.78 -16.59
CA LEU A 88 -1.04 10.94 -16.83
C LEU A 88 -0.73 9.46 -16.57
N PHE A 89 0.46 9.00 -16.97
CA PHE A 89 0.92 7.65 -16.72
C PHE A 89 0.95 7.29 -15.23
N GLY A 90 1.44 8.19 -14.38
CA GLY A 90 1.46 7.99 -12.92
C GLY A 90 0.05 7.89 -12.33
N VAL A 91 -0.83 8.82 -12.70
CA VAL A 91 -2.22 8.86 -12.22
C VAL A 91 -3.04 7.63 -12.66
N LEU A 92 -2.78 7.09 -13.86
CA LEU A 92 -3.39 5.85 -14.31
C LEU A 92 -2.81 4.62 -13.61
N SER A 93 -1.50 4.59 -13.39
CA SER A 93 -0.80 3.47 -12.75
C SER A 93 -1.25 3.25 -11.30
N GLN A 94 -1.36 4.32 -10.50
CA GLN A 94 -1.93 4.25 -9.14
C GLN A 94 -3.40 3.81 -9.15
N SER A 95 -4.18 4.21 -10.17
CA SER A 95 -5.59 3.82 -10.28
C SER A 95 -5.72 2.33 -10.57
N LEU A 96 -4.87 1.79 -11.46
CA LEU A 96 -4.80 0.35 -11.72
C LEU A 96 -4.38 -0.43 -10.47
N PHE A 97 -3.42 0.11 -9.71
CA PHE A 97 -3.01 -0.49 -8.45
C PHE A 97 -4.13 -0.47 -7.40
N ALA A 98 -4.91 0.62 -7.32
CA ALA A 98 -6.10 0.71 -6.47
C ALA A 98 -7.14 -0.36 -6.82
N VAL A 99 -7.42 -0.55 -8.12
CA VAL A 99 -8.32 -1.61 -8.59
C VAL A 99 -7.79 -2.99 -8.19
N LEU A 100 -6.49 -3.25 -8.36
CA LEU A 100 -5.86 -4.49 -7.92
C LEU A 100 -6.06 -4.70 -6.41
N ILE A 101 -5.83 -3.68 -5.59
CA ILE A 101 -6.03 -3.74 -4.14
C ILE A 101 -7.49 -4.08 -3.82
N VAL A 102 -8.47 -3.37 -4.36
CA VAL A 102 -9.89 -3.58 -4.07
C VAL A 102 -10.33 -4.98 -4.46
N VAL A 103 -9.96 -5.45 -5.65
CA VAL A 103 -10.32 -6.78 -6.15
C VAL A 103 -9.68 -7.89 -5.30
N THR A 104 -8.46 -7.70 -4.82
CA THR A 104 -7.69 -8.74 -4.12
C THR A 104 -7.74 -8.66 -2.59
N ALA A 105 -8.28 -7.59 -2.01
CA ALA A 105 -8.37 -7.38 -0.56
C ALA A 105 -9.14 -8.48 0.15
N ARG A 106 -10.33 -8.85 -0.35
CA ARG A 106 -11.17 -9.89 0.26
C ARG A 106 -10.52 -11.29 0.17
N PRO A 107 -10.01 -11.75 -1.00
CA PRO A 107 -9.23 -12.99 -1.08
C PRO A 107 -8.03 -13.02 -0.11
N LEU A 108 -7.28 -11.92 -0.01
CA LEU A 108 -6.11 -11.81 0.86
C LEU A 108 -6.50 -11.86 2.35
N TRP A 109 -7.60 -11.21 2.72
CA TRP A 109 -8.14 -11.21 4.09
C TRP A 109 -8.51 -12.61 4.58
N ILE A 110 -9.17 -13.39 3.71
CA ILE A 110 -9.53 -14.79 3.99
C ILE A 110 -8.24 -15.62 4.14
N TRP A 111 -7.26 -15.42 3.26
CA TRP A 111 -6.00 -16.15 3.31
C TRP A 111 -5.16 -15.85 4.56
N PHE A 112 -5.17 -14.61 5.06
CA PHE A 112 -4.50 -14.26 6.33
C PHE A 112 -5.17 -14.90 7.56
N GLY A 113 -6.46 -15.21 7.48
CA GLY A 113 -7.20 -15.86 8.56
C GLY A 113 -7.05 -17.38 8.66
N ARG A 114 -6.35 -18.03 7.72
CA ARG A 114 -6.19 -19.50 7.73
C ARG A 114 -5.10 -19.90 8.72
N PRO A 115 -5.37 -20.83 9.66
CA PRO A 115 -4.34 -21.39 10.53
C PRO A 115 -3.21 -22.00 9.71
N SER A 116 -1.97 -21.89 10.20
CA SER A 116 -0.83 -22.54 9.55
C SER A 116 -1.01 -24.06 9.51
N THR A 117 -0.53 -24.72 8.45
CA THR A 117 -0.60 -26.19 8.29
C THR A 117 -0.03 -26.94 9.51
N ARG A 118 0.98 -26.35 10.18
CA ARG A 118 1.60 -26.88 11.39
C ARG A 118 0.67 -26.86 12.61
N GLN A 119 -0.16 -25.82 12.73
CA GLN A 119 -1.10 -25.66 13.84
C GLN A 119 -2.32 -26.59 13.70
N ARG A 120 -2.78 -26.83 12.46
CA ARG A 120 -3.79 -27.86 12.16
C ARG A 120 -3.32 -29.27 12.51
N ALA A 121 -2.07 -29.59 12.21
CA ALA A 121 -1.49 -30.91 12.51
C ALA A 121 -1.39 -31.17 14.02
N HIS A 122 -1.15 -30.12 14.83
CA HIS A 122 -1.12 -30.23 16.30
C HIS A 122 -2.53 -30.45 16.88
N GLN A 123 -3.53 -29.66 16.45
CA GLN A 123 -4.92 -29.83 16.90
C GLN A 123 -5.49 -31.20 16.52
N ASN A 124 -5.19 -31.72 15.33
CA ASN A 124 -5.64 -33.05 14.91
C ASN A 124 -4.99 -34.17 15.74
N ARG A 125 -3.75 -33.98 16.23
CA ARG A 125 -3.11 -34.95 17.13
C ARG A 125 -3.73 -34.91 18.52
N GLU A 126 -4.02 -33.73 19.07
CA GLU A 126 -4.64 -33.60 20.39
C GLU A 126 -6.06 -34.16 20.43
N GLY A 127 -6.87 -33.93 19.39
CA GLY A 127 -8.24 -34.47 19.32
C GLY A 127 -8.35 -35.97 19.05
N MET A 128 -7.23 -36.66 18.79
CA MET A 128 -7.19 -38.12 18.57
C MET A 128 -6.74 -38.88 19.83
N VAL A 129 -6.28 -38.16 20.86
CA VAL A 129 -5.79 -38.71 22.14
C VAL A 129 -6.79 -38.47 23.28
N SER A 130 -7.85 -37.71 23.03
CA SER A 130 -9.00 -37.47 23.92
C SER A 130 -10.16 -38.43 23.64
#